data_AF-A0A925CN12-F1
#
_entry.id   AF-A0A925CN12-F1
#
_cell.length_a   1.000
_cell.length_b   1.000
_cell.length_c   1.000
_cell.angle_alpha   90.00
_cell.angle_beta   90.00
_cell.angle_gamma   90.00
#
_symmetry.space_group_name_H-M   'P 1'
#
loop_
_entity.id
_entity.type
_entity.pdbx_description
1 polymer ?
#
loop_
_entity_poly.entity_id
_entity_poly.type
_entity_poly.pdbx_seq_one_letter_code
_entity_poly.pdbx_strand_id
1 'polypeptide(L)'
;KNVLEFISLADIAKLAIYPLLYSFPVFLLGFVIGQAFTDDAFPPGGGAGTRIGQFGLKHWRILLGLNIVLTLVVINFVPYPIRFLLLLQLVVPLSIASTHLNIAMVYIPNPVARRTILTLLFIAPILAFDSGETAAHKIKNGRGDLNVDALRSNIELSVTDKKPAGYVGYLGNFVVLYETATDRVVFVKLKDNAPLVLQPNQINN
;
A
#
# COMPACT_ATOMS: atom_id res chain seq x y z
N LYS A 1 -12.21 -20.42 7.66
CA LYS A 1 -12.67 -19.48 8.71
C LYS A 1 -12.01 -18.15 8.45
N ASN A 2 -12.77 -17.06 8.52
CA ASN A 2 -12.28 -15.73 8.13
C ASN A 2 -11.49 -15.14 9.29
N VAL A 3 -10.28 -14.63 9.03
CA VAL A 3 -9.36 -14.07 10.05
C VAL A 3 -10.00 -12.92 10.82
N LEU A 4 -10.92 -12.22 10.17
CA LEU A 4 -11.70 -11.10 10.69
C LEU A 4 -12.59 -11.47 11.89
N GLU A 5 -12.89 -12.76 12.12
CA GLU A 5 -13.70 -13.21 13.28
C GLU A 5 -12.93 -13.12 14.62
N PHE A 6 -11.60 -13.08 14.58
CA PHE A 6 -10.75 -13.15 15.78
C PHE A 6 -10.18 -11.79 16.21
N ILE A 7 -10.57 -10.71 15.54
CA ILE A 7 -9.95 -9.39 15.69
C ILE A 7 -11.04 -8.36 15.91
N SER A 8 -10.82 -7.44 16.86
CA SER A 8 -11.72 -6.30 17.02
C SER A 8 -11.59 -5.37 15.81
N LEU A 9 -12.70 -4.76 15.38
CA LEU A 9 -12.68 -3.77 14.30
C LEU A 9 -11.66 -2.64 14.56
N ALA A 10 -11.43 -2.32 15.84
CA ALA A 10 -10.47 -1.32 16.29
C ALA A 10 -9.01 -1.71 16.03
N ASP A 11 -8.66 -2.99 16.14
CA ASP A 11 -7.28 -3.45 15.90
C ASP A 11 -6.95 -3.47 14.40
N ILE A 12 -7.93 -3.80 13.56
CA ILE A 12 -7.82 -3.68 12.10
C ILE A 12 -7.59 -2.21 11.71
N ALA A 13 -8.37 -1.30 12.30
CA ALA A 13 -8.22 0.12 12.05
C ALA A 13 -6.82 0.63 12.46
N LYS A 14 -6.31 0.23 13.63
CA LYS A 14 -4.95 0.60 14.08
C LYS A 14 -3.87 0.10 13.11
N LEU A 15 -3.94 -1.18 12.70
CA LEU A 15 -2.98 -1.76 11.77
C LEU A 15 -3.00 -1.09 10.39
N ALA A 16 -4.15 -0.59 9.94
CA ALA A 16 -4.26 0.18 8.72
C ALA A 16 -3.79 1.64 8.86
N ILE A 17 -4.02 2.26 10.02
CA ILE A 17 -3.71 3.68 10.28
C ILE A 17 -2.22 3.90 10.51
N TYR A 18 -1.51 3.00 11.20
CA TYR A 18 -0.10 3.23 11.53
C TYR A 18 0.80 3.40 10.30
N PRO A 19 0.75 2.55 9.26
CA PRO A 19 1.54 2.77 8.04
C PRO A 19 1.24 4.12 7.38
N LEU A 20 -0.03 4.54 7.38
CA LEU A 20 -0.43 5.87 6.89
C LEU A 20 0.23 7.00 7.70
N LEU A 21 0.17 6.92 9.04
CA LEU A 21 0.80 7.92 9.91
C LEU A 21 2.33 7.95 9.75
N TYR A 22 3.00 6.81 9.61
CA TYR A 22 4.44 6.75 9.38
C TYR A 22 4.84 7.30 8.00
N SER A 23 3.99 7.15 6.99
CA SER A 23 4.23 7.72 5.66
C SER A 23 4.04 9.24 5.62
N PHE A 24 3.22 9.80 6.53
CA PHE A 24 2.82 11.21 6.49
C PHE A 24 4.00 12.20 6.56
N PRO A 25 5.00 12.05 7.46
CA PRO A 25 6.16 12.94 7.48
C PRO A 25 6.99 12.91 6.18
N VAL A 26 7.16 11.72 5.58
CA VAL A 26 7.90 11.56 4.32
C VAL A 26 7.17 12.28 3.19
N PHE A 27 5.84 12.14 3.14
CA PHE A 27 5.02 12.88 2.19
C PHE A 27 5.07 14.39 2.41
N LEU A 28 5.03 14.83 3.66
CA LEU A 28 5.07 16.25 4.01
C LEU A 28 6.41 16.87 3.62
N LEU A 29 7.52 16.16 3.86
CA LEU A 29 8.84 16.53 3.36
C LEU A 29 8.89 16.58 1.83
N GLY A 30 8.39 15.54 1.15
CA GLY A 30 8.32 15.52 -0.31
C GLY A 30 7.49 16.67 -0.89
N PHE A 31 6.40 17.05 -0.22
CA PHE A 31 5.59 18.21 -0.58
C PHE A 31 6.34 19.53 -0.40
N VAL A 32 7.02 19.73 0.74
CA VAL A 32 7.81 20.94 1.02
C VAL A 32 8.96 21.08 0.03
N ILE A 33 9.68 19.99 -0.24
CA ILE A 33 10.73 19.94 -1.26
C ILE A 33 10.12 20.24 -2.63
N GLY A 34 9.01 19.60 -2.99
CA GLY A 34 8.31 19.86 -4.25
C GLY A 34 7.94 21.34 -4.43
N GLN A 35 7.39 21.97 -3.39
CA GLN A 35 7.07 23.40 -3.38
C GLN A 35 8.32 24.29 -3.47
N ALA A 36 9.40 23.92 -2.77
CA ALA A 36 10.62 24.71 -2.73
C ALA A 36 11.42 24.68 -4.05
N PHE A 37 11.31 23.60 -4.82
CA PHE A 37 12.08 23.39 -6.05
C PHE A 37 11.26 23.50 -7.34
N THR A 38 9.92 23.57 -7.25
CA THR A 38 9.07 23.77 -8.42
C THR A 38 8.67 25.24 -8.47
N ASP A 39 9.40 26.04 -9.25
CA ASP A 39 8.91 27.35 -9.69
C ASP A 39 7.54 27.18 -10.38
N ASP A 40 6.82 28.29 -10.61
CA ASP A 40 5.53 28.38 -11.32
C ASP A 40 5.59 27.94 -12.81
N ALA A 41 6.38 26.91 -13.15
CA ALA A 41 6.54 26.31 -14.47
C ALA A 41 5.21 25.89 -15.12
N PHE A 42 4.16 25.67 -14.30
CA PHE A 42 2.82 25.34 -14.78
C PHE A 42 1.77 26.17 -14.03
N PRO A 43 1.53 27.44 -14.43
CA PRO A 43 0.53 28.26 -13.79
C PRO A 43 -0.86 27.63 -13.97
N PRO A 44 -1.77 27.77 -12.98
CA PRO A 44 -3.13 27.24 -13.09
C PRO A 44 -3.81 27.70 -14.38
N GLY A 45 -4.23 26.73 -15.21
CA GLY A 45 -4.91 27.02 -16.48
C GLY A 45 -4.00 27.36 -17.67
N GLY A 46 -2.67 27.41 -17.52
CA GLY A 46 -1.73 27.77 -18.59
C GLY A 46 -1.80 26.90 -19.86
N GLY A 47 -2.27 25.65 -19.73
CA GLY A 47 -2.44 24.73 -20.86
C GLY A 47 -3.78 24.81 -21.59
N ALA A 48 -4.77 25.56 -21.08
CA ALA A 48 -6.16 25.52 -21.57
C ALA A 48 -6.31 26.00 -23.02
N GLY A 49 -5.49 26.96 -23.45
CA GLY A 49 -5.50 27.49 -24.82
C GLY A 49 -4.81 26.60 -25.86
N THR A 50 -4.07 25.57 -25.45
CA THR A 50 -3.34 24.69 -26.37
C THR A 50 -4.29 23.69 -27.04
N ARG A 51 -3.92 23.19 -28.23
CA ARG A 51 -4.70 22.13 -28.92
C ARG A 51 -4.92 20.91 -28.02
N ILE A 52 -3.90 20.52 -27.25
CA ILE A 52 -3.96 19.39 -26.31
C ILE A 52 -4.92 19.70 -25.16
N GLY A 53 -4.84 20.91 -24.57
CA GLY A 53 -5.73 21.34 -23.51
C GLY A 53 -7.20 21.38 -23.95
N GLN A 54 -7.48 21.94 -25.13
CA GLN A 54 -8.82 21.97 -25.70
C GLN A 54 -9.36 20.57 -26.01
N PHE A 55 -8.52 19.67 -26.53
CA PHE A 55 -8.89 18.27 -26.76
C PHE A 55 -9.26 17.57 -25.45
N GLY A 56 -8.43 17.75 -24.42
CA GLY A 56 -8.65 17.22 -23.07
C GLY A 56 -9.96 17.71 -22.47
N LEU A 57 -10.23 19.02 -22.55
CA LEU A 57 -11.48 19.62 -22.09
C LEU A 57 -12.70 19.14 -22.88
N LYS A 58 -12.58 18.92 -24.20
CA LYS A 58 -13.69 18.43 -25.02
C LYS A 58 -14.06 16.98 -24.71
N HIS A 59 -13.08 16.13 -24.44
CA HIS A 59 -13.27 14.68 -24.27
C HIS A 59 -13.02 14.18 -22.85
N TRP A 60 -13.01 15.06 -21.85
CA TRP A 60 -12.58 14.73 -20.48
C TRP A 60 -13.33 13.52 -19.89
N ARG A 61 -14.62 13.38 -20.16
CA ARG A 61 -15.44 12.24 -19.68
C ARG A 61 -15.00 10.91 -20.29
N ILE A 62 -14.69 10.91 -21.58
CA ILE A 62 -14.23 9.72 -22.31
C ILE A 62 -12.83 9.35 -21.83
N LEU A 63 -11.95 10.33 -21.69
CA LEU A 63 -10.59 10.11 -21.18
C LEU A 63 -10.60 9.57 -19.75
N LEU A 64 -11.47 10.10 -18.89
CA LEU A 64 -11.65 9.61 -17.53
C LEU A 64 -12.23 8.20 -17.52
N GLY A 65 -13.27 7.93 -18.32
CA GLY A 65 -13.84 6.59 -18.46
C GLY A 65 -12.81 5.56 -18.94
N LEU A 66 -12.01 5.92 -19.95
CA LEU A 66 -10.91 5.09 -20.44
C LEU A 66 -9.85 4.85 -19.36
N ASN A 67 -9.50 5.88 -18.59
CA ASN A 67 -8.55 5.75 -17.49
C ASN A 67 -9.06 4.81 -16.38
N ILE A 68 -10.35 4.87 -16.03
CA ILE A 68 -10.98 3.93 -15.08
C ILE A 68 -10.91 2.50 -15.64
N VAL A 69 -11.31 2.29 -16.89
CA VAL A 69 -11.25 0.96 -17.54
C VAL A 69 -9.82 0.43 -17.55
N LEU A 70 -8.83 1.26 -17.91
CA LEU A 70 -7.43 0.86 -17.91
C LEU A 70 -6.93 0.53 -16.50
N THR A 71 -7.36 1.29 -15.49
CA THR A 71 -7.04 1.00 -14.08
C THR A 71 -7.58 -0.38 -13.69
N LEU A 72 -8.83 -0.69 -14.03
CA LEU A 72 -9.43 -2.01 -13.77
C LEU A 72 -8.68 -3.14 -14.51
N VAL A 73 -8.28 -2.91 -15.77
CA VAL A 73 -7.47 -3.87 -16.53
C VAL A 73 -6.12 -4.11 -15.84
N VAL A 74 -5.42 -3.05 -15.41
CA VAL A 74 -4.14 -3.18 -14.72
C VAL A 74 -4.28 -3.96 -13.41
N ILE A 75 -5.31 -3.69 -12.61
CA ILE A 75 -5.54 -4.41 -11.34
C ILE A 75 -5.69 -5.92 -11.57
N ASN A 76 -6.42 -6.32 -12.62
CA ASN A 76 -6.80 -7.72 -12.84
C ASN A 76 -5.78 -8.52 -13.65
N PHE A 77 -5.07 -7.91 -14.59
CA PHE A 77 -4.28 -8.64 -15.58
C PHE A 77 -2.77 -8.41 -15.48
N VAL A 78 -2.30 -7.35 -14.81
CA VAL A 78 -0.87 -7.07 -14.73
C VAL A 78 -0.24 -7.79 -13.52
N PRO A 79 0.83 -8.57 -13.71
CA PRO A 79 1.50 -9.25 -12.62
C PRO A 79 2.34 -8.31 -11.73
N TYR A 80 2.61 -8.75 -10.51
CA TYR A 80 3.57 -8.12 -9.60
C TYR A 80 5.02 -8.30 -10.14
N PRO A 81 5.93 -7.31 -9.99
CA PRO A 81 5.79 -6.03 -9.29
C PRO A 81 5.31 -4.84 -10.14
N ILE A 82 5.33 -4.97 -11.47
CA ILE A 82 5.14 -3.82 -12.36
C ILE A 82 3.74 -3.19 -12.27
N ARG A 83 2.75 -3.97 -11.82
CA ARG A 83 1.37 -3.51 -11.59
C ARG A 83 1.29 -2.21 -10.81
N PHE A 84 2.01 -2.10 -9.69
CA PHE A 84 1.89 -0.95 -8.80
C PHE A 84 2.45 0.34 -9.42
N LEU A 85 3.54 0.22 -10.19
CA LEU A 85 4.10 1.36 -10.93
C LEU A 85 3.11 1.91 -11.97
N LEU A 86 2.39 1.02 -12.68
CA LEU A 86 1.35 1.44 -13.62
C LEU A 86 0.15 2.07 -12.90
N LEU A 87 -0.29 1.50 -11.77
CA LEU A 87 -1.38 2.07 -10.98
C LEU A 87 -1.06 3.48 -10.49
N LEU A 88 0.16 3.73 -10.00
CA LEU A 88 0.58 5.06 -9.58
C LEU A 88 0.42 6.10 -10.68
N GLN A 89 0.76 5.76 -11.94
CA GLN A 89 0.60 6.67 -13.07
C GLN A 89 -0.87 6.89 -13.44
N LEU A 90 -1.69 5.84 -13.40
CA LEU A 90 -3.10 5.92 -13.80
C LEU A 90 -3.97 6.67 -12.80
N VAL A 91 -3.54 6.74 -11.56
CA VAL A 91 -4.29 7.38 -10.48
C VAL A 91 -4.10 8.91 -10.46
N VAL A 92 -3.03 9.44 -11.07
CA VAL A 92 -2.80 10.89 -11.17
C VAL A 92 -3.91 11.60 -11.96
N PRO A 93 -4.35 11.14 -13.15
CA PRO A 93 -5.51 11.73 -13.83
C PRO A 93 -6.80 11.71 -12.99
N LEU A 94 -7.04 10.64 -12.22
CA LEU A 94 -8.21 10.54 -11.33
C LEU A 94 -8.14 11.56 -10.20
N SER A 95 -6.96 11.77 -9.62
CA SER A 95 -6.78 12.77 -8.56
C SER A 95 -7.03 14.18 -9.10
N ILE A 96 -6.53 14.49 -10.30
CA ILE A 96 -6.75 15.78 -10.98
C ILE A 96 -8.24 16.01 -11.23
N ALA A 97 -8.96 15.04 -11.79
CA ALA A 97 -10.39 15.18 -12.03
C ALA A 97 -11.18 15.43 -10.73
N SER A 98 -10.76 14.80 -9.64
CA SER A 98 -11.37 14.97 -8.32
C SER A 98 -11.17 16.39 -7.74
N THR A 99 -10.15 17.13 -8.17
CA THR A 99 -9.90 18.51 -7.70
C THR A 99 -10.98 19.50 -8.09
N HIS A 100 -11.80 19.19 -9.10
CA HIS A 100 -12.88 20.05 -9.59
C HIS A 100 -14.25 19.72 -9.00
N LEU A 101 -14.32 18.76 -8.07
CA LEU A 101 -15.57 18.46 -7.36
C LEU A 101 -15.93 19.61 -6.42
N ASN A 102 -17.23 19.99 -6.38
CA ASN A 102 -17.73 21.07 -5.53
C ASN A 102 -17.32 20.90 -4.06
N ILE A 103 -17.42 19.67 -3.55
CA ILE A 103 -17.00 19.31 -2.19
C ILE A 103 -15.54 19.66 -1.96
N ALA A 104 -14.64 19.25 -2.86
CA ALA A 104 -13.21 19.50 -2.73
C ALA A 104 -12.89 21.00 -2.79
N MET A 105 -13.59 21.77 -3.64
CA MET A 105 -13.41 23.23 -3.75
C MET A 105 -13.90 23.96 -2.50
N VAL A 106 -14.98 23.51 -1.86
CA VAL A 106 -15.53 24.11 -0.64
C VAL A 106 -14.62 23.87 0.56
N TYR A 107 -14.14 22.63 0.76
CA TYR A 107 -13.32 22.29 1.93
C TYR A 107 -11.84 22.67 1.77
N ILE A 108 -11.32 22.72 0.55
CA ILE A 108 -9.91 23.04 0.28
C ILE A 108 -9.86 24.14 -0.81
N PRO A 109 -10.00 25.42 -0.45
CA PRO A 109 -10.10 26.50 -1.43
C PRO A 109 -8.84 26.67 -2.29
N ASN A 110 -7.66 26.52 -1.69
CA ASN A 110 -6.38 26.66 -2.37
C ASN A 110 -6.20 25.52 -3.42
N PRO A 111 -6.07 25.85 -4.73
CA PRO A 111 -6.02 24.84 -5.79
C PRO A 111 -4.76 23.97 -5.76
N VAL A 112 -3.62 24.54 -5.33
CA VAL A 112 -2.34 23.82 -5.22
C VAL A 112 -2.43 22.81 -4.08
N ALA A 113 -2.86 23.25 -2.90
CA ALA A 113 -3.05 22.36 -1.74
C ALA A 113 -4.07 21.26 -2.05
N ARG A 114 -5.19 21.60 -2.70
CA ARG A 114 -6.23 20.64 -3.09
C ARG A 114 -5.71 19.54 -4.01
N ARG A 115 -4.94 19.90 -5.05
CA ARG A 115 -4.32 18.93 -5.96
C ARG A 115 -3.37 18.00 -5.22
N THR A 116 -2.51 18.54 -4.35
CA THR A 116 -1.56 17.74 -3.59
C THR A 116 -2.28 16.78 -2.65
N ILE A 117 -3.19 17.29 -1.81
CA ILE A 117 -3.90 16.49 -0.81
C ILE A 117 -4.66 15.35 -1.48
N LEU A 118 -5.40 15.64 -2.56
CA LEU A 118 -6.13 14.60 -3.30
C LEU A 118 -5.18 13.60 -3.97
N THR A 119 -4.07 14.06 -4.56
CA THR A 119 -3.11 13.13 -5.17
C THR A 119 -2.50 12.20 -4.12
N LEU A 120 -2.13 12.73 -2.95
CA LEU A 120 -1.64 11.94 -1.82
C LEU A 120 -2.69 10.94 -1.33
N LEU A 121 -3.94 11.39 -1.17
CA LEU A 121 -5.05 10.54 -0.71
C LEU A 121 -5.26 9.32 -1.62
N PHE A 122 -5.05 9.51 -2.93
CA PHE A 122 -5.19 8.46 -3.93
C PHE A 122 -3.95 7.55 -4.03
N ILE A 123 -2.73 8.09 -3.87
CA ILE A 123 -1.48 7.31 -3.93
C ILE A 123 -1.24 6.49 -2.65
N ALA A 124 -1.57 7.05 -1.48
CA ALA A 124 -1.32 6.42 -0.19
C ALA A 124 -1.84 4.97 -0.06
N PRO A 125 -3.09 4.63 -0.43
CA PRO A 125 -3.56 3.25 -0.36
C PRO A 125 -2.76 2.32 -1.29
N ILE A 126 -2.36 2.78 -2.47
CA ILE A 126 -1.61 1.97 -3.44
C ILE A 126 -0.24 1.59 -2.87
N LEU A 127 0.47 2.56 -2.28
CA LEU A 127 1.77 2.29 -1.65
C LEU A 127 1.64 1.40 -0.40
N ALA A 128 0.56 1.59 0.39
CA ALA A 128 0.28 0.71 1.51
C ALA A 128 0.08 -0.73 1.04
N PHE A 129 -0.72 -0.95 -0.01
CA PHE A 129 -0.93 -2.27 -0.62
C PHE A 129 0.34 -2.86 -1.23
N ASP A 130 1.13 -2.06 -1.96
CA ASP A 130 2.41 -2.50 -2.54
C ASP A 130 3.39 -2.97 -1.47
N SER A 131 3.53 -2.21 -0.38
CA SER A 131 4.41 -2.58 0.74
C SER A 131 3.99 -3.91 1.38
N GLY A 132 2.68 -4.12 1.58
CA GLY A 132 2.14 -5.34 2.15
C GLY A 132 2.29 -6.55 1.24
N GLU A 133 2.00 -6.39 -0.06
CA GLU A 133 2.14 -7.48 -1.03
C GLU A 133 3.61 -7.84 -1.26
N THR A 134 4.51 -6.86 -1.27
CA THR A 134 5.96 -7.08 -1.35
C THR A 134 6.45 -7.91 -0.17
N ALA A 135 6.04 -7.57 1.05
CA ALA A 135 6.39 -8.33 2.25
C ALA A 135 5.82 -9.77 2.19
N ALA A 136 4.55 -9.92 1.80
CA ALA A 136 3.91 -11.22 1.65
C ALA A 136 4.59 -12.10 0.59
N HIS A 137 4.96 -11.52 -0.55
CA HIS A 137 5.65 -12.21 -1.63
C HIS A 137 7.06 -12.68 -1.20
N LYS A 138 7.79 -11.87 -0.44
CA LYS A 138 9.08 -12.27 0.15
C LYS A 138 8.92 -13.46 1.09
N ILE A 139 7.95 -13.39 2.00
CA ILE A 139 7.66 -14.46 2.98
C ILE A 139 7.28 -15.76 2.26
N LYS A 140 6.37 -15.70 1.27
CA LYS A 140 5.93 -16.87 0.50
C LYS A 140 7.09 -17.59 -0.21
N ASN A 141 8.09 -16.84 -0.65
CA ASN A 141 9.27 -17.40 -1.32
C ASN A 141 10.40 -17.78 -0.34
N GLY A 142 10.13 -17.83 0.98
CA GLY A 142 11.13 -18.17 1.99
C GLY A 142 12.20 -17.10 2.20
N ARG A 143 12.01 -15.89 1.66
CA ARG A 143 12.89 -14.72 1.77
C ARG A 143 12.32 -13.66 2.71
N GLY A 144 11.43 -14.06 3.63
CA GLY A 144 10.94 -13.17 4.68
C GLY A 144 12.10 -12.71 5.57
N ASP A 145 11.99 -11.52 6.15
CA ASP A 145 13.09 -10.95 6.95
C ASP A 145 13.31 -11.72 8.26
N LEU A 146 12.24 -12.31 8.81
CA LEU A 146 12.22 -13.02 10.08
C LEU A 146 11.64 -14.44 9.90
N ASN A 147 12.40 -15.43 10.35
CA ASN A 147 11.98 -16.82 10.44
C ASN A 147 11.64 -17.18 11.89
N VAL A 148 10.71 -18.11 12.08
CA VAL A 148 10.32 -18.62 13.40
C VAL A 148 11.14 -19.85 13.75
N ASP A 149 11.74 -19.85 14.93
CA ASP A 149 12.33 -21.04 15.53
C ASP A 149 11.23 -21.85 16.23
N ALA A 150 10.69 -22.85 15.53
CA ALA A 150 9.59 -23.67 16.03
C ALA A 150 9.96 -24.48 17.28
N LEU A 151 11.22 -24.93 17.39
CA LEU A 151 11.70 -25.71 18.53
C LEU A 151 11.77 -24.87 19.80
N ARG A 152 12.36 -23.67 19.70
CA ARG A 152 12.47 -22.77 20.87
C ARG A 152 11.14 -22.11 21.23
N SER A 153 10.26 -21.93 20.26
CA SER A 153 8.93 -21.32 20.49
C SER A 153 7.90 -22.34 21.01
N ASN A 154 8.23 -23.64 21.03
CA ASN A 154 7.31 -24.73 21.40
C ASN A 154 6.00 -24.71 20.59
N ILE A 155 6.11 -24.47 19.27
CA ILE A 155 4.97 -24.42 18.34
C ILE A 155 5.08 -25.61 17.39
N GLU A 156 4.02 -26.40 17.29
CA GLU A 156 3.91 -27.48 16.30
C GLU A 156 3.78 -26.89 14.90
N LEU A 157 4.90 -26.75 14.21
CA LEU A 157 4.99 -26.37 12.80
C LEU A 157 5.79 -27.43 12.05
N SER A 158 5.36 -27.78 10.85
CA SER A 158 6.11 -28.59 9.88
C SER A 158 7.18 -27.73 9.22
N VAL A 159 8.25 -27.46 9.97
CA VAL A 159 9.38 -26.67 9.49
C VAL A 159 10.52 -27.58 9.04
N THR A 160 11.22 -27.21 7.99
CA THR A 160 12.47 -27.84 7.55
C THR A 160 13.48 -26.75 7.25
N ASP A 161 14.78 -26.99 7.39
CA ASP A 161 15.84 -25.99 7.15
C ASP A 161 15.75 -25.33 5.76
N LYS A 162 15.20 -26.05 4.77
CA LYS A 162 14.99 -25.54 3.40
C LYS A 162 13.68 -24.76 3.20
N LYS A 163 12.73 -24.87 4.13
CA LYS A 163 11.41 -24.24 4.09
C LYS A 163 11.03 -23.75 5.50
N PRO A 164 11.65 -22.64 5.96
CA PRO A 164 11.37 -22.09 7.27
C PRO A 164 9.94 -21.55 7.34
N ALA A 165 9.39 -21.46 8.55
CA ALA A 165 8.17 -20.72 8.80
C ALA A 165 8.49 -19.23 8.89
N GLY A 166 7.89 -18.43 8.02
CA GLY A 166 8.09 -16.98 8.00
C GLY A 166 7.15 -16.29 8.99
N TYR A 167 7.66 -15.28 9.70
CA TYR A 167 6.83 -14.41 10.51
C TYR A 167 6.13 -13.37 9.62
N VAL A 168 4.80 -13.29 9.70
CA VAL A 168 4.01 -12.32 8.93
C VAL A 168 3.71 -11.09 9.78
N GLY A 169 3.34 -11.30 11.03
CA GLY A 169 2.94 -10.21 11.93
C GLY A 169 2.20 -10.73 13.15
N TYR A 170 1.58 -9.80 13.87
CA TYR A 170 0.70 -10.11 15.00
C TYR A 170 -0.62 -9.36 14.83
N LEU A 171 -1.70 -9.98 15.30
CA LEU A 171 -3.07 -9.49 15.26
C LEU A 171 -3.69 -9.74 16.63
N GLY A 172 -3.74 -8.68 17.46
CA GLY A 172 -4.14 -8.78 18.87
C GLY A 172 -3.19 -9.71 19.64
N ASN A 173 -3.74 -10.80 20.19
CA ASN A 173 -2.98 -11.81 20.93
C ASN A 173 -2.55 -13.01 20.06
N PHE A 174 -2.78 -12.95 18.74
CA PHE A 174 -2.38 -13.98 17.80
C PHE A 174 -1.16 -13.53 17.01
N VAL A 175 -0.20 -14.42 16.88
CA VAL A 175 0.89 -14.31 15.94
C VAL A 175 0.47 -15.02 14.66
N VAL A 176 0.72 -14.38 13.52
CA VAL A 176 0.43 -14.92 12.20
C VAL A 176 1.73 -15.38 11.57
N LEU A 177 1.78 -16.67 11.29
CA LEU A 177 2.93 -17.35 10.72
C LEU A 177 2.56 -17.90 9.35
N TYR A 178 3.54 -17.92 8.45
CA TYR A 178 3.43 -18.56 7.16
C TYR A 178 4.30 -19.80 7.12
N GLU A 179 3.67 -20.96 6.98
CA GLU A 179 4.35 -22.23 6.87
C GLU A 179 4.67 -22.52 5.40
N THR A 180 5.91 -22.23 4.99
CA THR A 180 6.36 -22.39 3.59
C THR A 180 6.34 -23.85 3.13
N ALA A 181 6.38 -24.82 4.06
CA ALA A 181 6.33 -26.24 3.75
C ALA A 181 4.95 -26.70 3.25
N THR A 182 3.88 -26.20 3.87
CA THR A 182 2.50 -26.62 3.62
C THR A 182 1.68 -25.58 2.84
N ASP A 183 2.25 -24.40 2.58
CA ASP A 183 1.59 -23.22 1.98
C ASP A 183 0.39 -22.73 2.81
N ARG A 184 0.51 -22.77 4.15
CA ARG A 184 -0.57 -22.43 5.08
C ARG A 184 -0.23 -21.23 5.96
N VAL A 185 -1.25 -20.45 6.26
CA VAL A 185 -1.20 -19.41 7.30
C VAL A 185 -1.66 -20.04 8.61
N VAL A 186 -0.80 -19.97 9.64
CA VAL A 186 -1.06 -20.52 10.97
C VAL A 186 -1.19 -19.38 11.97
N PHE A 187 -2.22 -19.45 12.81
CA PHE A 187 -2.48 -18.48 13.88
C PHE A 187 -2.12 -19.13 15.22
N VAL A 188 -1.16 -18.54 15.92
CA VAL A 188 -0.70 -19.03 17.21
C VAL A 188 -1.05 -18.01 18.27
N LYS A 189 -1.84 -18.40 19.26
CA LYS A 189 -2.13 -17.53 20.40
C LYS A 189 -0.90 -17.48 21.30
N LEU A 190 -0.36 -16.29 21.53
CA LEU A 190 0.73 -16.09 22.50
C LEU A 190 0.22 -16.46 23.89
N LYS A 191 0.93 -17.37 24.57
CA LYS A 191 0.73 -17.69 25.99
C LYS A 191 1.87 -17.06 26.77
N ASP A 192 1.60 -16.54 27.96
CA ASP A 192 2.58 -15.82 28.78
C ASP A 192 3.87 -16.63 29.06
N ASN A 193 3.80 -17.97 29.00
CA ASN A 193 4.91 -18.87 29.30
C ASN A 193 5.62 -19.47 28.05
N ALA A 194 5.26 -19.06 26.84
CA ALA A 194 5.87 -19.57 25.60
C ALA A 194 6.24 -18.40 24.68
N PRO A 195 7.44 -17.82 24.83
CA PRO A 195 7.87 -16.70 23.99
C PRO A 195 8.08 -17.15 22.55
N LEU A 196 7.62 -16.34 21.59
CA LEU A 196 7.94 -16.53 20.18
C LEU A 196 9.40 -16.12 19.94
N VAL A 197 10.21 -17.05 19.47
CA VAL A 197 11.61 -16.79 19.13
C VAL A 197 11.73 -16.59 17.62
N LEU A 198 12.16 -15.39 17.24
CA LEU A 198 12.40 -15.00 15.84
C LEU A 198 13.90 -14.99 15.57
N GLN A 199 14.28 -15.47 14.39
CA GLN A 199 15.65 -15.44 13.89
C GLN A 199 15.71 -14.65 12.58
N PRO A 200 16.76 -13.84 12.36
CA PRO A 200 16.98 -13.22 11.06
C PRO A 200 17.14 -14.29 9.99
N ASN A 201 16.50 -14.11 8.84
CA ASN A 201 16.64 -15.06 7.75
C ASN A 201 18.04 -14.95 7.14
N GLN A 202 18.83 -16.03 7.25
CA GLN A 202 20.21 -16.06 6.76
C GLN A 202 20.33 -16.01 5.24
N ILE A 203 19.21 -16.18 4.51
CA ILE A 203 19.17 -16.07 3.05
C ILE A 203 19.21 -14.59 2.58
N ASN A 204 18.90 -13.64 3.46
CA ASN A 204 18.83 -12.20 3.15
C ASN A 204 20.09 -11.40 3.55
N ASN A 205 21.13 -12.06 4.07
CA ASN A 205 22.47 -11.46 4.27
C ASN A 205 23.42 -11.85 3.13
#